data_AF-A0A1F7NBY7-F1
#
_entry.id   AF-A0A1F7NBY7-F1
#
_cell.length_a   1.000
_cell.length_b   1.000
_cell.length_c   1.000
_cell.angle_alpha   90.00
_cell.angle_beta   90.00
_cell.angle_gamma   90.00
#
_symmetry.space_group_name_H-M   'P 1'
#
loop_
_entity.id
_entity.type
_entity.pdbx_description
1 polymer ?
#
loop_
_entity_poly.entity_id
_entity_poly.type
_entity_poly.pdbx_seq_one_letter_code
_entity_poly.pdbx_strand_id
1 'polypeptide(L)' 'MDDWWTELEGDVLACLRTAGAIPPAEVGRRLGVSEDSAASLLAMLAREGKVRIALVELVAEPRS' A
#
# COMPACT_ATOMS: atom_id res chain seq x y z
N MET A 1 -6.82 2.02 20.25
CA MET A 1 -7.05 2.03 18.78
C MET A 1 -5.72 1.85 18.04
N ASP A 2 -4.59 1.80 18.77
CA ASP A 2 -3.24 1.74 18.21
C ASP A 2 -2.75 0.33 17.92
N ASP A 3 -3.22 -0.68 18.67
CA ASP A 3 -2.75 -2.07 18.49
C ASP A 3 -3.15 -2.63 17.13
N TRP A 4 -4.43 -2.50 16.76
CA TRP A 4 -4.92 -2.94 15.45
C TRP A 4 -4.23 -2.22 14.28
N TRP A 5 -3.96 -0.92 14.42
CA TRP A 5 -3.22 -0.15 13.41
C TRP A 5 -1.76 -0.61 13.31
N THR A 6 -1.12 -0.88 14.44
CA THR A 6 0.27 -1.34 14.50
C THR A 6 0.42 -2.75 13.91
N GLU A 7 -0.56 -3.63 14.16
CA GLU A 7 -0.62 -4.97 13.54
C GLU A 7 -0.74 -4.86 12.02
N LEU A 8 -1.69 -4.06 11.52
CA LEU A 8 -1.89 -3.87 10.09
C LEU A 8 -0.65 -3.28 9.40
N GLU A 9 -0.01 -2.29 10.01
CA GLU A 9 1.27 -1.76 9.53
C GLU A 9 2.33 -2.87 9.45
N GLY A 10 2.46 -3.66 10.52
CA GLY A 10 3.41 -4.78 10.58
C GLY A 10 3.20 -5.77 9.44
N ASP A 11 1.95 -6.11 9.14
CA ASP A 11 1.58 -7.02 8.06
C ASP A 11 1.93 -6.45 6.68
N VAL A 12 1.69 -5.15 6.44
CA VAL A 12 2.10 -4.46 5.21
C VAL A 12 3.62 -4.53 5.02
N LEU A 13 4.39 -4.21 6.06
CA LEU A 13 5.85 -4.23 5.99
C LEU A 13 6.41 -5.66 5.84
N ALA A 14 5.78 -6.66 6.45
CA ALA A 14 6.14 -8.07 6.26
C ALA A 14 5.86 -8.54 4.82
N CYS A 15 4.71 -8.12 4.26
CA CYS A 15 4.35 -8.39 2.88
C CYS A 15 5.39 -7.84 1.90
N LEU A 16 5.77 -6.57 2.04
CA LEU A 16 6.75 -5.91 1.16
C LEU A 16 8.17 -6.48 1.32
N ARG A 17 8.58 -6.86 2.54
CA ARG A 17 9.87 -7.54 2.76
C ARG A 17 9.95 -8.89 2.06
N THR A 18 8.83 -9.60 1.97
CA THR A 18 8.75 -10.93 1.34
C THR A 18 8.60 -10.82 -0.19
N ALA A 19 7.79 -9.89 -0.67
CA ALA A 19 7.39 -9.77 -2.07
C ALA A 19 8.30 -8.85 -2.91
N GLY A 20 9.02 -7.93 -2.27
CA GLY A 20 9.64 -6.79 -2.94
C GLY A 20 8.60 -5.72 -3.33
N ALA A 21 8.93 -4.91 -4.34
CA ALA A 21 8.04 -3.87 -4.84
C ALA A 21 6.88 -4.48 -5.64
N ILE A 22 5.65 -4.24 -5.20
CA ILE A 22 4.41 -4.75 -5.80
C ILE A 22 3.33 -3.66 -5.86
N PRO A 23 2.33 -3.75 -6.76
CA PRO A 23 1.25 -2.77 -6.86
C PRO A 23 0.35 -2.74 -5.60
N PRO A 24 -0.29 -1.59 -5.29
CA PRO A 24 -1.25 -1.50 -4.18
C PRO A 24 -2.38 -2.54 -4.24
N ALA A 25 -2.87 -2.87 -5.44
CA ALA A 25 -3.85 -3.94 -5.64
C ALA A 25 -3.39 -5.30 -5.10
N GLU A 26 -2.11 -5.63 -5.27
CA GLU A 26 -1.54 -6.89 -4.80
C GLU A 26 -1.31 -6.88 -3.28
N VAL A 27 -0.95 -5.73 -2.71
CA VAL A 27 -0.89 -5.54 -1.25
C VAL A 27 -2.30 -5.76 -0.65
N GLY A 28 -3.33 -5.13 -1.23
CA GLY A 28 -4.71 -5.30 -0.79
C GLY A 28 -5.18 -6.75 -0.83
N ARG A 29 -4.92 -7.45 -1.95
CA ARG A 29 -5.24 -8.89 -2.08
C ARG A 29 -4.60 -9.75 -1.00
N ARG A 30 -3.32 -9.52 -0.68
CA ARG A 30 -2.59 -10.31 0.32
C ARG A 30 -3.04 -10.05 1.75
N LEU A 31 -3.49 -8.84 2.03
CA LEU A 31 -3.93 -8.40 3.36
C LEU A 31 -5.45 -8.48 3.57
N GLY A 32 -6.22 -8.84 2.54
CA GLY A 32 -7.68 -8.91 2.61
C GLY A 32 -8.37 -7.54 2.69
N VAL A 33 -7.74 -6.48 2.19
CA VAL A 33 -8.28 -5.11 2.14
C VAL A 33 -8.51 -4.64 0.71
N SER A 34 -9.34 -3.62 0.52
CA SER A 34 -9.54 -3.03 -0.81
C SER A 34 -8.26 -2.35 -1.32
N GLU A 35 -8.14 -2.23 -2.64
CA GLU A 35 -7.02 -1.52 -3.27
C GLU A 35 -6.93 -0.07 -2.79
N ASP A 36 -8.05 0.65 -2.70
CA ASP A 36 -8.09 2.03 -2.20
C ASP A 36 -7.59 2.15 -0.75
N SER A 37 -7.94 1.17 0.08
CA SER A 37 -7.46 1.10 1.46
C SER A 37 -5.95 0.87 1.48
N ALA A 38 -5.46 -0.10 0.70
CA ALA A 38 -4.03 -0.35 0.57
C ALA A 38 -3.27 0.89 0.07
N ALA A 39 -3.78 1.58 -0.94
CA ALA A 39 -3.19 2.81 -1.47
C ALA A 39 -3.10 3.91 -0.41
N SER A 40 -4.16 4.11 0.38
CA SER A 40 -4.19 5.08 1.48
C SER A 40 -3.18 4.74 2.58
N LEU A 41 -3.10 3.47 2.98
CA LEU A 41 -2.12 2.97 3.95
C LEU A 41 -0.68 3.20 3.47
N LEU A 42 -0.38 2.82 2.23
CA LEU A 42 0.94 2.98 1.62
C LEU A 42 1.34 4.46 1.53
N ALA A 43 0.38 5.35 1.24
CA ALA A 43 0.64 6.79 1.24
C ALA A 43 1.01 7.32 2.64
N MET A 44 0.33 6.85 3.70
CA MET A 44 0.69 7.20 5.08
C MET A 44 2.09 6.68 5.45
N LEU A 45 2.37 5.41 5.18
CA LEU A 45 3.68 4.81 5.46
C LEU A 45 4.81 5.46 4.66
N ALA A 46 4.53 5.93 3.44
CA ALA A 46 5.49 6.68 2.65
C ALA A 46 5.79 8.06 3.27
N ARG A 47 4.78 8.76 3.79
CA ARG A 47 4.95 10.02 4.53
C ARG A 47 5.78 9.83 5.80
N GLU A 48 5.66 8.67 6.44
CA GLU A 48 6.44 8.29 7.63
C GLU A 48 7.85 7.76 7.29
N GLY A 49 8.19 7.62 6.00
CA GLY A 49 9.49 7.13 5.54
C GLY A 49 9.69 5.62 5.66
N LYS A 50 8.62 4.84 5.89
CA LYS A 50 8.66 3.38 6.07
C LYS A 50 8.64 2.62 4.74
N VAL A 51 8.03 3.20 3.71
CA VAL A 51 8.01 2.66 2.34
C VAL A 51 8.32 3.76 1.32
N ARG A 52 8.59 3.37 0.06
CA ARG A 52 8.80 4.31 -1.04
C ARG A 52 7.79 4.02 -2.15
N ILE A 53 7.07 5.05 -2.60
CA ILE A 53 6.29 4.99 -3.84
C ILE A 53 7.26 5.26 -5.00
N ALA A 54 7.60 4.21 -5.76
CA ALA A 54 8.61 4.29 -6.82
C ALA A 54 8.02 4.51 -8.21
N LEU A 55 6.81 4.02 -8.46
CA LEU A 55 6.11 4.11 -9.74
C LEU A 55 4.73 4.72 -9.50
N VAL A 56 4.38 5.69 -10.33
CA VAL A 56 3.05 6.30 -10.42
C VAL A 56 2.80 6.48 -11.92
N GLU A 57 1.64 6.06 -12.38
CA GLU A 57 1.25 6.17 -13.79
C GLU A 57 -0.01 7.03 -13.94
N LEU A 58 -0.15 7.64 -15.12
CA LEU A 58 -1.37 8.34 -15.49
C LEU A 58 -2.40 7.31 -15.95
N VAL A 59 -3.57 7.26 -15.30
CA VAL A 59 -4.72 6.55 -15.85
C VAL A 59 -5.18 7.32 -17.08
N ALA A 60 -5.22 6.67 -18.25
CA ALA A 60 -5.48 7.27 -19.55
C ALA A 60 -6.55 8.39 -19.48
N GLU A 61 -6.28 9.52 -20.14
CA GLU A 61 -7.21 10.66 -20.13
C GLU A 61 -8.61 10.21 -20.56
N PRO A 62 -9.67 10.62 -19.83
CA PRO A 62 -11.03 10.39 -20.28
C PRO A 62 -11.18 11.07 -21.65
N ARG A 63 -11.52 10.27 -22.66
CA ARG A 63 -11.73 10.75 -24.03
C ARG A 63 -12.82 11.81 -23.99
N SER A 64 -12.42 13.07 -24.22
CA SER A 64 -13.33 14.23 -24.31
C SER A 64 -14.31 14.09 -25.46
#